data_AF-K7FS19-F1
#
_entry.id   AF-K7FS19-F1
#
_cell.length_a   1.000
_cell.length_b   1.000
_cell.length_c   1.000
_cell.angle_alpha   90.00
_cell.angle_beta   90.00
_cell.angle_gamma   90.00
#
_symmetry.space_group_name_H-M   'P 1'
#
loop_
_entity.id
_entity.type
_entity.pdbx_description
1 polymer ?
#
loop_
_entity_poly.entity_id
_entity_poly.type
_entity_poly.pdbx_seq_one_letter_code
_entity_poly.pdbx_strand_id
1 'polypeptide(L)'
;MASPEKKQDYPFMDIFDEDEAEKSFLLSKPTCLIILGKPGTGKKTLARKIAQLWKCTLIEALEVIEENITAGTEYGLKMQELLYGGQNIPEELITKMILKKIESPEVAHFGYVLSGFPSLSEEYMTISEQLEKIRNLKLKPDFLINIKCPDYDLCQRLSGQRQHPDTGQIYQKNQWDPEMIDKRKKKKDQHKGEDEEEEEEEEQEEEDEVQAAADAVMLSDILPHLVQRPEDFLENAEARVNLYKDTMLHPLEDMMAEQDSQYLIELNGKKHPNELFASVIARLQSMGLRNGALITRLQSPEEELSEGMETDELFRTLSSLKLIAPRYRWCRSRWGRACPVALKEGNIIMGLPELAVSFLGKMYLLSSQEALRAFMLNPRLYLLPPMPLPPCKVLVFGPPFSGKTTLCNLIANKYNGK
;
A
#
# COMPACT_ATOMS: atom_id res chain seq x y z
N MET A 1 44.12 3.21 5.95
CA MET A 1 43.85 4.05 7.13
C MET A 1 42.50 3.62 7.66
N ALA A 2 42.48 2.89 8.78
CA ALA A 2 41.25 2.41 9.39
C ALA A 2 40.47 3.60 9.96
N SER A 3 39.18 3.67 9.63
CA SER A 3 38.23 4.62 10.20
C SER A 3 38.21 4.47 11.73
N PRO A 4 38.18 5.57 12.51
CA PRO A 4 38.12 5.49 13.96
C PRO A 4 36.78 4.86 14.37
N GLU A 5 36.85 3.73 15.06
CA GLU A 5 35.71 3.11 15.74
C GLU A 5 35.05 4.15 16.65
N LYS A 6 33.79 4.51 16.35
CA LYS A 6 32.98 5.35 17.23
C LYS A 6 32.82 4.58 18.56
N LYS A 7 33.49 5.05 19.62
CA LYS A 7 33.23 4.60 20.98
C LYS A 7 31.74 4.80 21.29
N GLN A 8 31.05 3.73 21.67
CA GLN A 8 29.68 3.82 22.18
C GLN A 8 29.69 4.62 23.48
N ASP A 9 28.95 5.74 23.50
CA ASP A 9 28.94 6.69 24.62
C ASP A 9 28.32 6.11 25.91
N TYR A 10 27.68 4.93 25.87
CA TYR A 10 27.07 4.30 27.04
C TYR A 10 27.15 2.76 26.98
N PRO A 11 28.03 2.11 27.76
CA PRO A 11 28.27 0.66 27.69
C PRO A 11 27.19 -0.20 28.37
N PHE A 12 26.12 0.41 28.91
CA PHE A 12 25.09 -0.25 29.72
C PHE A 12 23.68 0.27 29.43
N MET A 13 23.44 0.80 28.22
CA MET A 13 22.07 1.04 27.77
C MET A 13 21.49 -0.25 27.22
N ASP A 14 20.23 -0.51 27.55
CA ASP A 14 19.47 -1.57 26.88
C ASP A 14 19.47 -1.25 25.37
N ILE A 15 19.87 -2.24 24.58
CA ILE A 15 19.98 -2.10 23.13
C ILE A 15 18.58 -2.05 22.49
N PHE A 16 17.55 -2.38 23.28
CA PHE A 16 16.14 -2.42 22.90
C PHE A 16 15.31 -1.45 23.73
N ASP A 17 15.35 -0.17 23.37
CA ASP A 17 14.33 0.80 23.80
C ASP A 17 13.13 0.73 22.85
N GLU A 18 12.01 0.19 23.32
CA GLU A 18 10.76 0.09 22.53
C GLU A 18 10.26 1.46 22.05
N ASP A 19 10.44 2.51 22.84
CA ASP A 19 10.01 3.86 22.49
C ASP A 19 10.94 4.47 21.43
N GLU A 20 12.24 4.16 21.48
CA GLU A 20 13.19 4.53 20.42
C GLU A 20 12.88 3.76 19.12
N ALA A 21 12.58 2.47 19.21
CA ALA A 21 12.18 1.65 18.07
C ALA A 21 10.88 2.17 17.44
N GLU A 22 9.85 2.49 18.23
CA GLU A 22 8.61 3.12 17.77
C GLU A 22 8.92 4.44 17.06
N LYS A 23 9.70 5.31 17.68
CA LYS A 23 10.07 6.61 17.10
C LYS A 23 10.85 6.43 15.80
N SER A 24 11.77 5.48 15.73
CA SER A 24 12.52 5.15 14.51
C SER A 24 11.57 4.73 13.38
N PHE A 25 10.55 3.93 13.69
CA PHE A 25 9.55 3.49 12.74
C PHE A 25 8.67 4.65 12.28
N LEU A 26 8.19 5.48 13.20
CA LEU A 26 7.34 6.63 12.89
C LEU A 26 8.04 7.65 11.99
N LEU A 27 9.36 7.82 12.16
CA LEU A 27 10.19 8.71 11.34
C LEU A 27 10.68 8.07 10.04
N SER A 28 10.59 6.73 9.92
CA SER A 28 11.06 6.03 8.73
C SER A 28 10.18 6.31 7.50
N LYS A 29 10.80 6.40 6.34
CA LYS A 29 10.10 6.50 5.06
C LYS A 29 9.45 5.15 4.73
N PRO A 30 8.18 5.11 4.28
CA PRO A 30 7.58 3.86 3.82
C PRO A 30 8.12 3.48 2.43
N THR A 31 8.08 2.20 2.11
CA THR A 31 8.60 1.67 0.83
C THR A 31 7.76 2.16 -0.34
N CYS A 32 8.39 2.79 -1.34
CA CYS A 32 7.73 3.30 -2.54
C CYS A 32 8.28 2.61 -3.81
N LEU A 33 7.38 2.08 -4.64
CA LEU A 33 7.71 1.24 -5.79
C LEU A 33 7.14 1.85 -7.08
N ILE A 34 7.91 1.86 -8.17
CA ILE A 34 7.42 2.18 -9.52
C ILE A 34 7.61 0.98 -10.43
N ILE A 35 6.57 0.64 -11.20
CA ILE A 35 6.61 -0.45 -12.16
C ILE A 35 6.59 0.11 -13.59
N LEU A 36 7.67 -0.15 -14.32
CA LEU A 36 7.89 0.24 -15.71
C LEU A 36 7.90 -0.96 -16.65
N GLY A 37 7.75 -0.68 -17.94
CA GLY A 37 7.78 -1.66 -19.01
C GLY A 37 6.89 -1.23 -20.17
N LYS A 38 6.92 -1.99 -21.26
CA LYS A 38 6.09 -1.75 -22.46
C LYS A 38 4.59 -2.01 -22.18
N PRO A 39 3.65 -1.45 -22.98
CA PRO A 39 2.24 -1.82 -22.87
C PRO A 39 2.06 -3.34 -23.06
N GLY A 40 1.16 -3.96 -22.30
CA GLY A 40 0.89 -5.40 -22.39
C GLY A 40 1.81 -6.33 -21.57
N THR A 41 2.82 -5.83 -20.88
CA THR A 41 3.72 -6.66 -20.05
C THR A 41 3.08 -7.23 -18.77
N GLY A 42 1.87 -6.79 -18.39
CA GLY A 42 1.19 -7.23 -17.16
C GLY A 42 1.49 -6.39 -15.92
N LYS A 43 2.01 -5.17 -16.10
CA LYS A 43 2.33 -4.21 -15.01
C LYS A 43 1.21 -4.04 -14.00
N LYS A 44 -0.03 -3.83 -14.47
CA LYS A 44 -1.21 -3.62 -13.63
C LYS A 44 -1.47 -4.80 -12.69
N THR A 45 -1.42 -6.01 -13.23
CA THR A 45 -1.61 -7.25 -12.47
C THR A 45 -0.52 -7.42 -11.41
N LEU A 46 0.75 -7.15 -11.78
CA LEU A 46 1.86 -7.20 -10.83
C LEU A 46 1.70 -6.15 -9.72
N ALA A 47 1.36 -4.91 -10.10
CA ALA A 47 1.17 -3.80 -9.17
C ALA A 47 0.10 -4.10 -8.11
N ARG A 48 -1.04 -4.63 -8.54
CA ARG A 48 -2.14 -5.03 -7.64
C ARG A 48 -1.74 -6.13 -6.67
N LYS A 49 -1.05 -7.17 -7.15
CA LYS A 49 -0.56 -8.24 -6.28
C LYS A 49 0.45 -7.73 -5.26
N ILE A 50 1.37 -6.85 -5.67
CA ILE A 50 2.34 -6.22 -4.77
C ILE A 50 1.62 -5.36 -3.72
N ALA A 51 0.70 -4.49 -4.14
CA ALA A 51 -0.07 -3.65 -3.23
C ALA A 51 -0.83 -4.46 -2.16
N GLN A 52 -1.46 -5.57 -2.56
CA GLN A 52 -2.20 -6.44 -1.65
C GLN A 52 -1.31 -7.16 -0.62
N LEU A 53 -0.13 -7.63 -1.04
CA LEU A 53 0.79 -8.33 -0.15
C LEU A 53 1.59 -7.38 0.75
N TRP A 54 2.12 -6.29 0.17
CA TRP A 54 2.89 -5.27 0.89
C TRP A 54 2.05 -4.31 1.71
N LYS A 55 0.71 -4.35 1.56
CA LYS A 55 -0.24 -3.47 2.24
C LYS A 55 0.06 -1.99 2.00
N CYS A 56 0.46 -1.66 0.78
CA CYS A 56 0.70 -0.30 0.32
C CYS A 56 -0.39 0.15 -0.65
N THR A 57 -0.54 1.45 -0.82
CA THR A 57 -1.57 2.04 -1.68
C THR A 57 -1.22 1.81 -3.16
N LEU A 58 -2.13 1.22 -3.93
CA LEU A 58 -1.99 1.14 -5.38
C LEU A 58 -2.36 2.49 -6.00
N ILE A 59 -1.49 3.01 -6.86
CA ILE A 59 -1.71 4.25 -7.59
C ILE A 59 -1.75 3.90 -9.07
N GLU A 60 -2.96 3.79 -9.60
CA GLU A 60 -3.28 3.62 -11.01
C GLU A 60 -4.37 4.62 -11.41
N ALA A 61 -4.35 5.11 -12.65
CA ALA A 61 -5.33 6.09 -13.13
C ALA A 61 -6.78 5.65 -12.93
N LEU A 62 -7.12 4.40 -13.26
CA LEU A 62 -8.49 3.89 -13.13
C LEU A 62 -8.96 3.88 -11.66
N GLU A 63 -8.15 3.35 -10.75
CA GLU A 63 -8.50 3.26 -9.32
C GLU A 63 -8.65 4.66 -8.71
N VAL A 64 -7.75 5.58 -9.06
CA VAL A 64 -7.84 6.98 -8.61
C VAL A 64 -9.10 7.67 -9.15
N ILE A 65 -9.51 7.39 -10.39
CA ILE A 65 -10.76 7.93 -10.95
C ILE A 65 -11.98 7.37 -10.20
N GLU A 66 -12.06 6.06 -10.03
CA GLU A 66 -13.16 5.38 -9.33
C GLU A 66 -13.29 5.85 -7.87
N GLU A 67 -12.18 5.95 -7.15
CA GLU A 67 -12.15 6.49 -5.78
C GLU A 67 -12.71 7.92 -5.71
N ASN A 68 -12.36 8.79 -6.66
CA ASN A 68 -12.80 10.18 -6.62
C ASN A 68 -14.26 10.35 -7.05
N ILE A 69 -14.77 9.51 -7.94
CA ILE A 69 -16.19 9.45 -8.33
C ILE A 69 -17.02 8.94 -7.14
N THR A 70 -16.62 7.82 -6.52
CA THR A 70 -17.34 7.24 -5.37
C THR A 70 -17.33 8.15 -4.15
N ALA A 71 -16.23 8.88 -3.91
CA ALA A 71 -16.13 9.86 -2.84
C ALA A 71 -16.87 11.19 -3.14
N GLY A 72 -17.38 11.39 -4.37
CA GLY A 72 -18.12 12.61 -4.75
C GLY A 72 -17.26 13.88 -4.71
N THR A 73 -15.97 13.77 -5.00
CA THR A 73 -15.05 14.92 -4.99
C THR A 73 -15.32 15.87 -6.17
N GLU A 74 -14.83 17.11 -6.10
CA GLU A 74 -14.93 18.06 -7.23
C GLU A 74 -14.34 17.50 -8.55
N TYR A 75 -13.26 16.73 -8.46
CA TYR A 75 -12.68 16.06 -9.63
C TYR A 75 -13.59 14.93 -10.12
N GLY A 76 -14.11 14.11 -9.20
CA GLY A 76 -15.02 13.01 -9.52
C GLY A 76 -16.30 13.48 -10.21
N LEU A 77 -16.92 14.55 -9.72
CA LEU A 77 -18.13 15.13 -10.33
C LEU A 77 -17.86 15.62 -11.76
N LYS A 78 -16.76 16.36 -11.97
CA LYS A 78 -16.36 16.81 -13.31
C LYS A 78 -16.10 15.65 -14.27
N MET A 79 -15.44 14.59 -13.79
CA MET A 79 -15.19 13.39 -14.60
C MET A 79 -16.48 12.67 -14.94
N GLN A 80 -17.39 12.54 -13.98
CA GLN A 80 -18.68 11.92 -14.17
C GLN A 80 -19.51 12.68 -15.22
N GLU A 81 -19.50 14.01 -15.20
CA GLU A 81 -20.11 14.85 -16.25
C GLU A 81 -19.50 14.61 -17.64
N LEU A 82 -18.16 14.58 -17.73
CA LEU A 82 -17.46 14.32 -19.00
C LEU A 82 -17.77 12.92 -19.55
N LEU A 83 -17.75 11.90 -18.69
CA LEU A 83 -18.05 10.52 -19.06
C LEU A 83 -19.51 10.36 -19.49
N TYR A 84 -20.47 10.96 -18.78
CA TYR A 84 -21.88 10.96 -19.20
C TYR A 84 -22.11 11.74 -20.50
N GLY A 85 -21.28 12.75 -20.79
CA GLY A 85 -21.24 13.44 -22.06
C GLY A 85 -20.55 12.66 -23.19
N GLY A 86 -20.01 11.47 -22.93
CA GLY A 86 -19.25 10.68 -23.91
C GLY A 86 -17.90 11.31 -24.30
N GLN A 87 -17.35 12.19 -23.46
CA GLN A 87 -16.09 12.87 -23.69
C GLN A 87 -14.93 12.14 -23.01
N ASN A 88 -13.73 12.27 -23.58
CA ASN A 88 -12.51 11.77 -22.97
C ASN A 88 -12.14 12.60 -21.74
N ILE A 89 -11.59 11.93 -20.72
CA ILE A 89 -11.05 12.62 -19.54
C ILE A 89 -9.71 13.27 -19.92
N PRO A 90 -9.54 14.60 -19.73
CA PRO A 90 -8.29 15.28 -19.98
C PRO A 90 -7.12 14.71 -19.15
N GLU A 91 -5.97 14.50 -19.79
CA GLU A 91 -4.75 14.00 -19.14
C GLU A 91 -4.29 14.88 -17.96
N GLU A 92 -4.51 16.20 -18.06
CA GLU A 92 -4.24 17.14 -16.98
C GLU A 92 -4.94 16.78 -15.67
N LEU A 93 -6.22 16.40 -15.74
CA LEU A 93 -7.01 16.07 -14.56
C LEU A 93 -6.50 14.78 -13.91
N ILE A 94 -6.23 13.75 -14.73
CA ILE A 94 -5.70 12.46 -14.26
C ILE A 94 -4.36 12.67 -13.57
N THR A 95 -3.45 13.43 -14.20
CA THR A 95 -2.12 13.66 -13.63
C THR A 95 -2.19 14.41 -12.31
N LYS A 96 -3.04 15.44 -12.19
CA LYS A 96 -3.25 16.16 -10.92
C LYS A 96 -3.77 15.24 -9.82
N MET A 97 -4.67 14.33 -10.13
CA MET A 97 -5.23 13.40 -9.15
C MET A 97 -4.21 12.35 -8.70
N ILE A 98 -3.42 11.80 -9.63
CA ILE A 98 -2.33 10.88 -9.30
C ILE A 98 -1.34 11.57 -8.34
N LEU A 99 -0.89 12.79 -8.67
CA LEU A 99 0.02 13.55 -7.81
C LEU A 99 -0.59 13.84 -6.43
N LYS A 100 -1.87 14.23 -6.39
CA LYS A 100 -2.60 14.46 -5.13
C LYS A 100 -2.73 13.18 -4.29
N LYS A 101 -2.96 12.02 -4.93
CA LYS A 101 -3.02 10.71 -4.25
C LYS A 101 -1.64 10.32 -3.70
N ILE A 102 -0.56 10.54 -4.44
CA ILE A 102 0.82 10.30 -3.96
C ILE A 102 1.13 11.16 -2.71
N GLU A 103 0.64 12.40 -2.67
CA GLU A 103 0.81 13.29 -1.51
C GLU A 103 -0.20 13.04 -0.37
N SER A 104 -1.08 12.04 -0.51
CA SER A 104 -2.10 11.75 0.50
C SER A 104 -1.49 11.26 1.82
N PRO A 105 -2.18 11.50 2.96
CA PRO A 105 -1.70 11.03 4.25
C PRO A 105 -1.57 9.50 4.32
N GLU A 106 -2.44 8.77 3.61
CA GLU A 106 -2.42 7.31 3.49
C GLU A 106 -1.09 6.81 2.92
N VAL A 107 -0.67 7.38 1.77
CA VAL A 107 0.58 7.03 1.11
C VAL A 107 1.80 7.40 1.97
N ALA A 108 1.73 8.48 2.74
CA ALA A 108 2.80 8.84 3.68
C ALA A 108 3.00 7.84 4.82
N HIS A 109 2.02 6.97 5.10
CA HIS A 109 2.13 5.91 6.08
C HIS A 109 2.41 4.54 5.44
N PHE A 110 1.65 4.16 4.43
CA PHE A 110 1.70 2.82 3.82
C PHE A 110 2.66 2.70 2.63
N GLY A 111 3.12 3.83 2.08
CA GLY A 111 3.87 3.85 0.84
C GLY A 111 2.95 3.62 -0.36
N TYR A 112 3.55 3.44 -1.54
CA TYR A 112 2.79 3.25 -2.76
C TYR A 112 3.44 2.28 -3.75
N VAL A 113 2.62 1.71 -4.61
CA VAL A 113 3.03 1.11 -5.88
C VAL A 113 2.40 1.91 -6.99
N LEU A 114 3.23 2.57 -7.80
CA LEU A 114 2.78 3.37 -8.93
C LEU A 114 2.90 2.56 -10.21
N SER A 115 1.78 2.48 -10.94
CA SER A 115 1.70 1.85 -12.25
C SER A 115 0.95 2.77 -13.21
N GLY A 116 1.53 2.99 -14.39
CA GLY A 116 0.90 3.79 -15.46
C GLY A 116 1.24 5.28 -15.44
N PHE A 117 2.15 5.73 -14.58
CA PHE A 117 2.78 7.05 -14.66
C PHE A 117 4.32 6.87 -14.66
N PRO A 118 5.06 7.41 -15.65
CA PRO A 118 4.61 8.32 -16.70
C PRO A 118 3.66 7.65 -17.71
N SER A 119 2.75 8.44 -18.29
CA SER A 119 1.85 8.04 -19.36
C SER A 119 2.59 8.07 -20.70
N LEU A 120 2.02 7.38 -21.70
CA LEU A 120 2.52 7.45 -23.07
C LEU A 120 2.04 8.71 -23.82
N SER A 121 1.02 9.38 -23.28
CA SER A 121 0.46 10.59 -23.85
C SER A 121 1.32 11.80 -23.47
N GLU A 122 1.46 12.71 -24.43
CA GLU A 122 2.13 14.00 -24.24
C GLU A 122 1.17 15.17 -24.54
N GLU A 123 -0.14 14.93 -24.48
CA GLU A 123 -1.17 15.96 -24.72
C GLU A 123 -1.10 17.09 -23.69
N TYR A 124 -0.74 16.77 -22.44
CA TYR A 124 -0.61 17.75 -21.37
C TYR A 124 0.83 18.09 -21.00
N MET A 125 1.72 17.10 -20.88
CA MET A 125 3.12 17.31 -20.51
C MET A 125 4.03 16.28 -21.18
N THR A 126 5.24 16.69 -21.51
CA THR A 126 6.24 15.82 -22.13
C THR A 126 6.68 14.72 -21.16
N ILE A 127 7.16 13.59 -21.67
CA ILE A 127 7.63 12.48 -20.83
C ILE A 127 8.76 12.93 -19.89
N SER A 128 9.64 13.82 -20.35
CA SER A 128 10.70 14.41 -19.52
C SER A 128 10.14 15.19 -18.34
N GLU A 129 9.12 16.02 -18.54
CA GLU A 129 8.46 16.76 -17.46
C GLU A 129 7.74 15.80 -16.48
N GLN A 130 7.14 14.72 -16.98
CA GLN A 130 6.54 13.69 -16.12
C GLN A 130 7.58 13.04 -15.22
N LEU A 131 8.75 12.69 -15.78
CA LEU A 131 9.85 12.09 -15.04
C LEU A 131 10.44 13.06 -14.01
N GLU A 132 10.57 14.34 -14.36
CA GLU A 132 10.98 15.38 -13.40
C GLU A 132 10.01 15.49 -12.23
N LYS A 133 8.69 15.40 -12.49
CA LYS A 133 7.70 15.35 -11.40
C LYS A 133 7.90 14.16 -10.49
N ILE A 134 8.17 12.97 -11.03
CA ILE A 134 8.46 11.76 -10.26
C ILE A 134 9.72 11.96 -9.39
N ARG A 135 10.78 12.54 -9.96
CA ARG A 135 12.05 12.82 -9.26
C ARG A 135 11.87 13.83 -8.11
N ASN A 136 10.94 14.76 -8.25
CA ASN A 136 10.66 15.84 -7.31
C ASN A 136 9.56 15.52 -6.27
N LEU A 137 9.03 14.29 -6.25
CA LEU A 137 8.08 13.87 -5.24
C LEU A 137 8.70 13.94 -3.83
N LYS A 138 7.90 14.37 -2.84
CA LYS A 138 8.29 14.31 -1.42
C LYS A 138 8.65 12.89 -1.00
N LEU A 139 7.87 11.92 -1.47
CA LEU A 139 8.12 10.49 -1.33
C LEU A 139 8.66 9.96 -2.65
N LYS A 140 9.98 10.11 -2.84
CA LYS A 140 10.67 9.58 -4.02
C LYS A 140 10.48 8.06 -4.13
N PRO A 141 10.42 7.49 -5.32
CA PRO A 141 10.44 6.05 -5.48
C PRO A 141 11.75 5.46 -4.96
N ASP A 142 11.67 4.39 -4.17
CA ASP A 142 12.83 3.66 -3.71
C ASP A 142 13.25 2.64 -4.77
N PHE A 143 12.29 1.86 -5.28
CA PHE A 143 12.55 0.82 -6.26
C PHE A 143 11.96 1.11 -7.62
N LEU A 144 12.72 0.70 -8.63
CA LEU A 144 12.32 0.72 -10.02
C LEU A 144 12.23 -0.72 -10.53
N ILE A 145 11.03 -1.15 -10.89
CA ILE A 145 10.78 -2.51 -11.39
C ILE A 145 10.54 -2.41 -12.90
N ASN A 146 11.49 -2.88 -13.70
CA ASN A 146 11.37 -2.88 -15.17
C ASN A 146 11.05 -4.27 -15.70
N ILE A 147 9.91 -4.44 -16.37
CA ILE A 147 9.54 -5.68 -17.04
C ILE A 147 9.98 -5.66 -18.50
N LYS A 148 11.03 -6.42 -18.83
CA LYS A 148 11.56 -6.58 -20.19
C LYS A 148 10.85 -7.73 -20.90
N CYS A 149 10.25 -7.45 -22.04
CA CYS A 149 9.61 -8.45 -22.89
C CYS A 149 9.86 -8.10 -24.37
N PRO A 150 10.16 -9.09 -25.23
CA PRO A 150 10.29 -8.87 -26.67
C PRO A 150 8.97 -8.37 -27.27
N ASP A 151 9.08 -7.55 -28.32
CA ASP A 151 7.92 -6.90 -28.93
C ASP A 151 6.96 -7.89 -29.57
N TYR A 152 7.50 -8.90 -30.24
CA TYR A 152 6.70 -9.97 -30.85
C TYR A 152 5.78 -10.64 -29.82
N ASP A 153 6.34 -11.03 -28.67
CA ASP A 153 5.58 -11.68 -27.59
C ASP A 153 4.52 -10.72 -27.00
N LEU A 154 4.82 -9.42 -26.94
CA LEU A 154 3.89 -8.40 -26.44
C LEU A 154 2.73 -8.18 -27.40
N CYS A 155 3.00 -8.02 -28.69
CA CYS A 155 1.96 -7.84 -29.70
C CYS A 155 1.04 -9.05 -29.77
N GLN A 156 1.59 -10.27 -29.69
CA GLN A 156 0.80 -11.51 -29.60
C GLN A 156 -0.05 -11.58 -28.32
N ARG A 157 0.52 -11.15 -27.18
CA ARG A 157 -0.20 -11.11 -25.90
C ARG A 157 -1.33 -10.09 -25.91
N LEU A 158 -1.13 -8.92 -26.51
CA LEU A 158 -2.14 -7.88 -26.64
C LEU A 158 -3.25 -8.30 -27.61
N SER A 159 -2.89 -8.81 -28.79
CA SER A 159 -3.87 -9.23 -29.80
C SER A 159 -4.71 -10.45 -29.39
N GLY A 160 -4.14 -11.29 -28.53
CA GLY A 160 -4.83 -12.42 -27.93
C GLY A 160 -5.75 -12.08 -26.75
N GLN A 161 -5.78 -10.84 -26.27
CA GLN A 161 -6.63 -10.46 -25.14
C GLN A 161 -8.08 -10.23 -25.56
N ARG A 162 -9.00 -10.59 -24.67
CA ARG A 162 -10.43 -10.30 -24.78
C ARG A 162 -10.93 -9.71 -23.47
N GLN A 163 -11.98 -8.89 -23.54
CA GLN A 163 -12.59 -8.27 -22.39
C GLN A 163 -14.06 -8.67 -22.30
N HIS A 164 -14.53 -8.93 -21.09
CA HIS A 164 -15.97 -9.01 -20.82
C HIS A 164 -16.54 -7.60 -20.68
N PRO A 165 -17.59 -7.22 -21.44
CA PRO A 165 -18.09 -5.84 -21.48
C PRO A 165 -18.65 -5.38 -20.13
N ASP A 166 -19.40 -6.23 -19.41
CA ASP A 166 -20.06 -5.81 -18.17
C ASP A 166 -19.12 -5.75 -16.95
N THR A 167 -18.21 -6.72 -16.81
CA THR A 167 -17.29 -6.79 -15.66
C THR A 167 -15.97 -6.06 -15.92
N GLY A 168 -15.66 -5.75 -17.17
CA GLY A 168 -14.38 -5.19 -17.59
C GLY A 168 -13.19 -6.15 -17.45
N GLN A 169 -13.42 -7.42 -17.08
CA GLN A 169 -12.37 -8.40 -16.84
C GLN A 169 -11.68 -8.83 -18.14
N ILE A 170 -10.34 -8.88 -18.11
CA ILE A 170 -9.50 -9.20 -19.27
C ILE A 170 -9.05 -10.66 -19.19
N TYR A 171 -9.27 -11.38 -20.28
CA TYR A 171 -8.87 -12.78 -20.47
C TYR A 171 -7.77 -12.88 -21.52
N GLN A 172 -6.73 -13.65 -21.22
CA GLN A 172 -5.63 -13.92 -22.16
C GLN A 172 -6.03 -15.05 -23.12
N LYS A 173 -5.42 -15.10 -24.32
CA LYS A 173 -5.67 -16.16 -25.33
C LYS A 173 -5.69 -17.56 -24.73
N ASN A 174 -4.72 -17.82 -23.86
CA ASN A 174 -4.55 -19.07 -23.12
C ASN A 174 -5.76 -19.51 -22.26
N GLN A 175 -6.65 -18.59 -21.87
CA GLN A 175 -7.79 -18.83 -20.97
C GLN A 175 -9.13 -18.97 -21.71
N TRP A 176 -9.23 -18.48 -22.94
CA TRP A 176 -10.50 -18.47 -23.69
C TRP A 176 -10.43 -19.26 -25.00
N ASP A 177 -9.24 -19.45 -25.59
CA ASP A 177 -9.06 -20.16 -26.86
C ASP A 177 -9.19 -21.67 -26.65
N PRO A 178 -10.21 -22.33 -27.23
CA PRO A 178 -10.45 -23.76 -27.05
C PRO A 178 -9.25 -24.63 -27.44
N GLU A 179 -8.53 -24.27 -28.51
CA GLU A 179 -7.36 -25.05 -28.95
C GLU A 179 -6.21 -24.99 -27.94
N MET A 180 -6.07 -23.87 -27.25
CA MET A 180 -5.04 -23.68 -26.24
C MET A 180 -5.40 -24.37 -24.93
N ILE A 181 -6.70 -24.38 -24.58
CA ILE A 181 -7.23 -25.15 -23.44
C ILE A 181 -6.99 -26.64 -23.66
N ASP A 182 -7.31 -27.16 -24.85
CA ASP A 182 -7.09 -28.57 -25.19
C ASP A 182 -5.60 -28.95 -25.21
N LYS A 183 -4.74 -28.07 -25.72
CA LYS A 183 -3.27 -28.28 -25.69
C LYS A 183 -2.72 -28.27 -24.26
N ARG A 184 -3.31 -27.49 -23.35
CA ARG A 184 -2.93 -27.47 -21.94
C ARG A 184 -3.32 -28.76 -21.23
N LYS A 185 -4.55 -29.24 -21.44
CA LYS A 185 -5.01 -30.54 -20.93
C LYS A 185 -4.08 -31.67 -21.36
N LYS A 186 -3.79 -31.76 -22.66
CA LYS A 186 -2.86 -32.77 -23.21
C LYS A 186 -1.43 -32.71 -22.69
N LYS A 187 -0.92 -31.51 -22.34
CA LYS A 187 0.42 -31.36 -21.74
C LYS A 187 0.45 -31.75 -20.27
N LYS A 188 -0.64 -31.48 -19.53
CA LYS A 188 -0.77 -31.91 -18.14
C LYS A 188 -0.92 -33.43 -18.03
N ASP A 189 -1.71 -34.05 -18.91
CA ASP A 189 -1.85 -35.52 -18.99
C ASP A 189 -0.51 -36.25 -19.27
N GLN A 190 0.47 -35.56 -19.87
CA GLN A 190 1.81 -36.10 -20.10
C GLN A 190 2.77 -35.93 -18.92
N HIS A 191 2.49 -34.99 -17.99
CA HIS A 191 3.37 -34.68 -16.87
C HIS A 191 3.02 -35.47 -15.60
N LYS A 192 1.75 -35.89 -15.43
CA LYS A 192 1.31 -36.82 -14.36
C LYS A 192 1.95 -38.23 -14.40
N GLY A 193 2.95 -38.46 -15.25
CA GLY A 193 3.63 -39.75 -15.43
C GLY A 193 5.08 -39.80 -14.95
N GLU A 194 5.63 -38.70 -14.42
CA GLU A 194 7.02 -38.63 -13.95
C GLU A 194 7.06 -38.21 -12.46
N ASP A 195 7.22 -39.20 -11.57
CA ASP A 195 7.56 -39.14 -10.14
C ASP A 195 7.26 -37.82 -9.38
N GLU A 196 6.03 -37.66 -8.88
CA GLU A 196 5.65 -36.63 -7.89
C GLU A 196 5.38 -37.28 -6.52
N GLU A 197 5.59 -36.55 -5.42
CA GLU A 197 5.37 -37.08 -4.06
C GLU A 197 3.85 -37.15 -3.74
N GLU A 198 3.38 -38.18 -3.01
CA GLU A 198 1.94 -38.45 -2.78
C GLU A 198 1.14 -37.25 -2.20
N GLU A 199 1.77 -36.39 -1.39
CA GLU A 199 1.12 -35.17 -0.84
C GLU A 199 1.00 -34.04 -1.89
N GLU A 200 1.96 -33.93 -2.82
CA GLU A 200 1.92 -32.96 -3.92
C GLU A 200 0.94 -33.39 -5.02
N GLU A 201 0.72 -34.70 -5.20
CA GLU A 201 -0.27 -35.25 -6.14
C GLU A 201 -1.71 -34.89 -5.72
N GLU A 202 -2.07 -35.02 -4.45
CA GLU A 202 -3.42 -34.68 -3.96
C GLU A 202 -3.73 -33.17 -4.10
N GLU A 203 -2.78 -32.28 -3.77
CA GLU A 203 -2.97 -30.82 -3.95
C GLU A 203 -3.10 -30.45 -5.44
N GLN A 204 -2.34 -31.10 -6.33
CA GLN A 204 -2.42 -30.87 -7.77
C GLN A 204 -3.71 -31.38 -8.40
N GLU A 205 -4.25 -32.51 -7.92
CA GLU A 205 -5.55 -33.01 -8.38
C GLU A 205 -6.70 -32.07 -8.02
N GLU A 206 -6.71 -31.51 -6.80
CA GLU A 206 -7.70 -30.50 -6.42
C GLU A 206 -7.58 -29.24 -7.28
N GLU A 207 -6.37 -28.72 -7.52
CA GLU A 207 -6.15 -27.57 -8.40
C GLU A 207 -6.60 -27.85 -9.85
N ASP A 208 -6.39 -29.06 -10.35
CA ASP A 208 -6.79 -29.49 -11.69
C ASP A 208 -8.30 -29.58 -11.85
N GLU A 209 -9.02 -30.13 -10.87
CA GLU A 209 -10.48 -30.17 -10.89
C GLU A 209 -11.08 -28.76 -10.86
N VAL A 210 -10.55 -27.87 -10.01
CA VAL A 210 -10.97 -26.47 -9.94
C VAL A 210 -10.71 -25.75 -11.26
N GLN A 211 -9.54 -25.97 -11.87
CA GLN A 211 -9.21 -25.36 -13.16
C GLN A 211 -10.05 -25.92 -14.31
N ALA A 212 -10.35 -27.21 -14.31
CA ALA A 212 -11.20 -27.84 -15.33
C ALA A 212 -12.66 -27.35 -15.23
N ALA A 213 -13.17 -27.18 -14.02
CA ALA A 213 -14.48 -26.58 -13.77
C ALA A 213 -14.50 -25.12 -14.24
N ALA A 214 -13.45 -24.35 -13.95
CA ALA A 214 -13.32 -22.98 -14.42
C ALA A 214 -13.29 -22.90 -15.96
N ASP A 215 -12.51 -23.77 -16.62
CA ASP A 215 -12.42 -23.81 -18.09
C ASP A 215 -13.78 -24.17 -18.74
N ALA A 216 -14.57 -25.04 -18.12
CA ALA A 216 -15.91 -25.39 -18.60
C ALA A 216 -16.86 -24.19 -18.55
N VAL A 217 -16.89 -23.48 -17.41
CA VAL A 217 -17.69 -22.25 -17.24
C VAL A 217 -17.22 -21.15 -18.21
N MET A 218 -15.91 -21.02 -18.39
CA MET A 218 -15.33 -20.05 -19.34
C MET A 218 -15.82 -20.28 -20.77
N LEU A 219 -15.88 -21.54 -21.22
CA LEU A 219 -16.29 -21.89 -22.58
C LEU A 219 -17.80 -21.81 -22.81
N SER A 220 -18.63 -22.15 -21.82
CA SER A 220 -20.09 -22.14 -21.98
C SER A 220 -20.70 -20.74 -21.81
N ASP A 221 -20.29 -20.03 -20.76
CA ASP A 221 -21.03 -18.86 -20.28
C ASP A 221 -20.30 -17.56 -20.63
N ILE A 222 -18.97 -17.56 -20.59
CA ILE A 222 -18.18 -16.32 -20.68
C ILE A 222 -17.72 -16.04 -22.11
N LEU A 223 -17.22 -17.05 -22.83
CA LEU A 223 -16.68 -16.92 -24.18
C LEU A 223 -17.63 -16.23 -25.18
N PRO A 224 -18.95 -16.50 -25.22
CA PRO A 224 -19.86 -15.85 -26.16
C PRO A 224 -19.98 -14.33 -25.98
N HIS A 225 -19.68 -13.82 -24.78
CA HIS A 225 -19.80 -12.40 -24.43
C HIS A 225 -18.47 -11.64 -24.53
N LEU A 226 -17.37 -12.34 -24.80
CA LEU A 226 -16.04 -11.73 -24.88
C LEU A 226 -15.89 -10.88 -26.15
N VAL A 227 -15.43 -9.64 -25.97
CA VAL A 227 -15.16 -8.70 -27.06
C VAL A 227 -13.67 -8.40 -27.19
N GLN A 228 -13.24 -8.05 -28.39
CA GLN A 228 -11.89 -7.52 -28.64
C GLN A 228 -11.99 -5.99 -28.71
N ARG A 229 -11.14 -5.30 -27.95
CA ARG A 229 -11.10 -3.83 -28.01
C ARG A 229 -10.36 -3.38 -29.27
N PRO A 230 -10.69 -2.20 -29.83
CA PRO A 230 -9.96 -1.65 -30.97
C PRO A 230 -8.46 -1.49 -30.71
N GLU A 231 -8.08 -1.17 -29.47
CA GLU A 231 -6.70 -1.02 -29.04
C GLU A 231 -5.90 -2.33 -28.94
N ASP A 232 -6.60 -3.47 -28.97
CA ASP A 232 -6.03 -4.82 -28.96
C ASP A 232 -5.90 -5.39 -30.38
N PHE A 233 -6.21 -4.66 -31.44
CA PHE A 233 -5.88 -5.11 -32.80
C PHE A 233 -4.36 -5.11 -32.99
N LEU A 234 -3.84 -6.04 -33.80
CA LEU A 234 -2.41 -6.27 -33.92
C LEU A 234 -1.66 -5.02 -34.42
N GLU A 235 -2.22 -4.34 -35.42
CA GLU A 235 -1.66 -3.10 -35.99
C GLU A 235 -1.61 -1.98 -34.94
N ASN A 236 -2.68 -1.85 -34.13
CA ASN A 236 -2.76 -0.85 -33.08
C ASN A 236 -1.84 -1.17 -31.90
N ALA A 237 -1.70 -2.45 -31.54
CA ALA A 237 -0.78 -2.91 -30.52
C ALA A 237 0.68 -2.63 -30.93
N GLU A 238 1.04 -2.93 -32.18
CA GLU A 238 2.36 -2.62 -32.74
C GLU A 238 2.63 -1.12 -32.73
N ALA A 239 1.68 -0.30 -33.18
CA ALA A 239 1.79 1.16 -33.15
C ALA A 239 2.05 1.69 -31.73
N ARG A 240 1.35 1.15 -30.71
CA ARG A 240 1.55 1.53 -29.30
C ARG A 240 2.91 1.11 -28.76
N VAL A 241 3.38 -0.08 -29.11
CA VAL A 241 4.71 -0.57 -28.69
C VAL A 241 5.81 0.26 -29.34
N ASN A 242 5.65 0.65 -30.61
CA ASN A 242 6.60 1.52 -31.30
C ASN A 242 6.61 2.93 -30.73
N LEU A 243 5.43 3.52 -30.49
CA LEU A 243 5.32 4.83 -29.83
C LEU A 243 6.05 4.83 -28.48
N TYR A 244 5.89 3.77 -27.67
CA TYR A 244 6.62 3.63 -26.41
C TYR A 244 8.14 3.61 -26.57
N LYS A 245 8.65 2.95 -27.62
CA LYS A 245 10.09 2.90 -27.89
C LYS A 245 10.64 4.26 -28.30
N ASP A 246 9.90 4.95 -29.17
CA ASP A 246 10.37 6.19 -29.77
C ASP A 246 10.35 7.34 -28.76
N THR A 247 9.37 7.37 -27.86
CA THR A 247 9.19 8.49 -26.91
C THR A 247 9.68 8.17 -25.51
N MET A 248 9.33 7.00 -24.96
CA MET A 248 9.47 6.72 -23.52
C MET A 248 10.72 5.92 -23.16
N LEU A 249 11.22 5.08 -24.07
CA LEU A 249 12.30 4.14 -23.75
C LEU A 249 13.59 4.85 -23.35
N HIS A 250 14.06 5.82 -24.14
CA HIS A 250 15.31 6.53 -23.85
C HIS A 250 15.26 7.34 -22.54
N PRO A 251 14.24 8.18 -22.27
CA PRO A 251 14.14 8.89 -20.99
C PRO A 251 14.06 7.95 -19.78
N LEU A 252 13.44 6.77 -19.94
CA LEU A 252 13.40 5.77 -18.88
C LEU A 252 14.75 5.07 -18.68
N GLU A 253 15.50 4.80 -19.74
CA GLU A 253 16.85 4.24 -19.64
C GLU A 253 17.79 5.20 -18.92
N ASP A 254 17.69 6.50 -19.19
CA ASP A 254 18.45 7.54 -18.46
C ASP A 254 18.10 7.53 -16.96
N MET A 255 16.80 7.49 -16.62
CA MET A 255 16.36 7.39 -15.23
C MET A 255 16.82 6.08 -14.56
N MET A 256 16.81 4.97 -15.28
CA MET A 256 17.30 3.68 -14.78
C MET A 256 18.81 3.68 -14.55
N ALA A 257 19.57 4.36 -15.40
CA ALA A 257 21.03 4.46 -15.30
C ALA A 257 21.47 5.34 -14.12
N GLU A 258 20.68 6.34 -13.74
CA GLU A 258 20.91 7.18 -12.56
C GLU A 258 20.61 6.45 -11.23
N GLN A 259 19.71 5.45 -11.24
CA GLN A 259 19.30 4.73 -10.04
C GLN A 259 20.37 3.71 -9.60
N ASP A 260 20.55 3.55 -8.29
CA ASP A 260 21.42 2.49 -7.76
C ASP A 260 20.88 1.09 -8.14
N SER A 261 21.77 0.28 -8.71
CA SER A 261 21.57 -1.13 -9.09
C SER A 261 20.89 -1.99 -8.03
N GLN A 262 21.08 -1.71 -6.73
CA GLN A 262 20.43 -2.46 -5.65
C GLN A 262 18.90 -2.33 -5.72
N TYR A 263 18.42 -1.14 -6.06
CA TYR A 263 17.00 -0.78 -6.10
C TYR A 263 16.36 -0.90 -7.48
N LEU A 264 17.15 -1.26 -8.50
CA LEU A 264 16.67 -1.60 -9.83
C LEU A 264 16.41 -3.11 -9.95
N ILE A 265 15.15 -3.47 -10.23
CA ILE A 265 14.72 -4.86 -10.40
C ILE A 265 14.30 -5.07 -11.86
N GLU A 266 15.09 -5.84 -12.59
CA GLU A 266 14.76 -6.22 -13.96
C GLU A 266 14.09 -7.60 -14.00
N LEU A 267 12.95 -7.68 -14.68
CA LEU A 267 12.14 -8.89 -14.77
C LEU A 267 11.97 -9.34 -16.21
N ASN A 268 11.92 -10.65 -16.43
CA ASN A 268 11.67 -11.24 -17.75
C ASN A 268 10.17 -11.48 -17.96
N GLY A 269 9.52 -10.60 -18.73
CA GLY A 269 8.08 -10.62 -19.00
C GLY A 269 7.55 -11.83 -19.77
N LYS A 270 8.39 -12.78 -20.20
CA LYS A 270 7.94 -14.07 -20.75
C LYS A 270 7.40 -15.04 -19.69
N LYS A 271 7.86 -14.92 -18.44
CA LYS A 271 7.47 -15.79 -17.32
C LYS A 271 6.02 -15.58 -16.90
N HIS A 272 5.45 -16.54 -16.19
CA HIS A 272 4.09 -16.42 -15.66
C HIS A 272 4.00 -15.27 -14.62
N PRO A 273 2.87 -14.55 -14.51
CA PRO A 273 2.73 -13.45 -13.56
C PRO A 273 3.00 -13.83 -12.09
N ASN A 274 2.75 -15.09 -11.70
CA ASN A 274 3.02 -15.58 -10.35
C ASN A 274 4.53 -15.70 -10.08
N GLU A 275 5.31 -16.19 -11.04
CA GLU A 275 6.78 -16.27 -10.92
C GLU A 275 7.41 -14.87 -10.86
N LEU A 276 6.91 -13.95 -11.69
CA LEU A 276 7.35 -12.54 -11.68
C LEU A 276 7.10 -11.92 -10.31
N PHE A 277 5.92 -12.16 -9.76
CA PHE A 277 5.56 -11.72 -8.43
C PHE A 277 6.48 -12.32 -7.36
N ALA A 278 6.65 -13.65 -7.34
CA ALA A 278 7.52 -14.34 -6.38
C ALA A 278 8.96 -13.80 -6.43
N SER A 279 9.51 -13.57 -7.63
CA SER A 279 10.85 -13.02 -7.80
C SER A 279 11.00 -11.61 -7.23
N VAL A 280 9.99 -10.75 -7.37
CA VAL A 280 10.00 -9.40 -6.80
C VAL A 280 9.92 -9.48 -5.29
N ILE A 281 9.00 -10.28 -4.75
CA ILE A 281 8.76 -10.40 -3.32
C ILE A 281 9.99 -10.97 -2.61
N ALA A 282 10.61 -12.03 -3.14
CA ALA A 282 11.84 -12.59 -2.58
C ALA A 282 12.95 -11.55 -2.47
N ARG A 283 13.11 -10.70 -3.49
CA ARG A 283 14.10 -9.62 -3.48
C ARG A 283 13.76 -8.54 -2.47
N LEU A 284 12.51 -8.07 -2.42
CA LEU A 284 12.08 -7.06 -1.45
C LEU A 284 12.22 -7.57 0.01
N GLN A 285 11.90 -8.83 0.27
CA GLN A 285 12.03 -9.46 1.59
C GLN A 285 13.49 -9.61 2.03
N SER A 286 14.40 -9.95 1.10
CA SER A 286 15.83 -10.07 1.40
C SER A 286 16.51 -8.77 1.85
N MET A 287 15.90 -7.62 1.53
CA MET A 287 16.46 -6.30 1.82
C MET A 287 16.02 -5.74 3.20
N GLY A 288 15.25 -6.50 3.97
CA GLY A 288 14.81 -6.07 5.31
C GLY A 288 13.96 -4.80 5.29
N LEU A 289 13.23 -4.56 4.20
CA LEU A 289 12.38 -3.38 4.05
C LEU A 289 11.24 -3.41 5.07
N ARG A 290 10.87 -2.23 5.58
CA ARG A 290 9.77 -2.08 6.53
C ARG A 290 8.46 -1.82 5.78
N ASN A 291 7.47 -2.68 6.00
CA ASN A 291 6.11 -2.49 5.52
C ASN A 291 5.40 -1.41 6.36
N GLY A 292 4.35 -0.81 5.80
CA GLY A 292 3.42 0.00 6.60
C GLY A 292 2.82 -0.86 7.71
N ALA A 293 2.81 -0.33 8.95
CA ALA A 293 2.26 -1.05 10.08
C ALA A 293 0.73 -0.99 10.02
N LEU A 294 0.08 -2.15 10.01
CA LEU A 294 -1.37 -2.21 9.92
C LEU A 294 -2.04 -1.67 11.19
N ILE A 295 -3.08 -0.86 11.00
CA ILE A 295 -3.97 -0.43 12.08
C ILE A 295 -5.11 -1.45 12.16
N THR A 296 -5.29 -2.08 13.32
CA THR A 296 -6.37 -3.07 13.53
C THR A 296 -7.43 -2.50 14.46
N ARG A 297 -8.71 -2.53 14.06
CA ARG A 297 -9.82 -2.11 14.92
C ARG A 297 -10.11 -3.18 15.97
N LEU A 298 -10.07 -2.82 17.25
CA LEU A 298 -10.33 -3.71 18.38
C LEU A 298 -11.82 -3.71 18.75
N GLN A 299 -12.67 -4.05 17.78
CA GLN A 299 -14.11 -4.24 17.96
C GLN A 299 -14.45 -5.73 17.95
N SER A 300 -15.24 -6.17 18.93
CA SER A 300 -15.96 -7.46 18.92
C SER A 300 -17.46 -7.20 18.79
N PRO A 301 -18.19 -7.95 17.95
CA PRO A 301 -19.65 -7.86 17.88
C PRO A 301 -20.35 -8.47 19.10
N GLU A 302 -19.62 -9.20 19.95
CA GLU A 302 -20.18 -10.02 21.03
C GLU A 302 -20.01 -9.41 22.44
N GLU A 303 -19.14 -8.41 22.63
CA GLU A 303 -18.91 -7.79 23.95
C GLU A 303 -19.40 -6.35 23.97
N GLU A 304 -20.47 -6.08 24.73
CA GLU A 304 -20.93 -4.72 25.04
C GLU A 304 -19.90 -4.02 25.95
N LEU A 305 -18.97 -3.29 25.35
CA LEU A 305 -18.02 -2.44 26.07
C LEU A 305 -18.73 -1.17 26.55
N SER A 306 -19.16 -1.16 27.81
CA SER A 306 -19.84 0.01 28.40
C SER A 306 -18.89 1.17 28.71
N GLU A 307 -19.34 2.40 28.51
CA GLU A 307 -18.55 3.63 28.81
C GLU A 307 -18.18 3.77 30.29
N GLY A 308 -18.91 3.09 31.18
CA GLY A 308 -18.73 3.14 32.64
C GLY A 308 -17.63 2.23 33.20
N MET A 309 -16.99 1.39 32.38
CA MET A 309 -15.94 0.47 32.84
C MET A 309 -14.74 1.23 33.43
N GLU A 310 -14.09 0.66 34.44
CA GLU A 310 -12.84 1.20 34.96
C GLU A 310 -11.72 1.13 33.91
N THR A 311 -10.78 2.08 33.97
CA THR A 311 -9.68 2.18 32.97
C THR A 311 -8.89 0.90 32.85
N ASP A 312 -8.62 0.25 33.98
CA ASP A 312 -7.80 -0.95 33.99
C ASP A 312 -8.51 -2.17 33.42
N GLU A 313 -9.80 -2.31 33.69
CA GLU A 313 -10.65 -3.39 33.20
C GLU A 313 -10.84 -3.28 31.68
N LEU A 314 -11.12 -2.09 31.18
CA LEU A 314 -11.25 -1.82 29.74
C LEU A 314 -10.00 -2.23 28.95
N PHE A 315 -8.81 -1.88 29.44
CA PHE A 315 -7.58 -2.27 28.75
C PHE A 315 -7.29 -3.77 28.84
N ARG A 316 -7.77 -4.46 29.89
CA ARG A 316 -7.63 -5.92 29.98
C ARG A 316 -8.47 -6.61 28.92
N THR A 317 -9.73 -6.20 28.75
CA THR A 317 -10.62 -6.77 27.72
C THR A 317 -10.05 -6.50 26.32
N LEU A 318 -9.75 -5.23 26.00
CA LEU A 318 -9.18 -4.84 24.70
C LEU A 318 -7.86 -5.57 24.38
N SER A 319 -7.01 -5.83 25.38
CA SER A 319 -5.72 -6.51 25.17
C SER A 319 -5.85 -7.95 24.67
N SER A 320 -7.02 -8.57 24.86
CA SER A 320 -7.31 -9.94 24.44
C SER A 320 -8.02 -10.03 23.09
N LEU A 321 -8.45 -8.90 22.52
CA LEU A 321 -9.15 -8.86 21.24
C LEU A 321 -8.18 -8.90 20.06
N LYS A 322 -8.56 -9.66 19.02
CA LYS A 322 -7.86 -9.74 17.72
C LYS A 322 -6.35 -9.89 17.87
N LEU A 323 -5.93 -10.90 18.63
CA LEU A 323 -4.52 -11.18 18.87
C LEU A 323 -3.81 -11.57 17.58
N ILE A 324 -2.61 -11.02 17.37
CA ILE A 324 -1.73 -11.43 16.25
C ILE A 324 -1.22 -12.85 16.46
N ALA A 325 -0.98 -13.25 17.72
CA ALA A 325 -0.51 -14.57 18.10
C ALA A 325 -1.05 -14.98 19.47
N PRO A 326 -1.11 -16.29 19.81
CA PRO A 326 -1.76 -16.80 21.03
C PRO A 326 -1.23 -16.25 22.37
N ARG A 327 -0.05 -15.61 22.37
CA ARG A 327 0.57 -14.98 23.56
C ARG A 327 0.87 -13.50 23.40
N TYR A 328 0.55 -12.94 22.23
CA TYR A 328 0.74 -11.52 21.99
C TYR A 328 -0.41 -10.78 22.66
N ARG A 329 -0.11 -9.81 23.53
CA ARG A 329 -1.12 -8.94 24.13
C ARG A 329 -0.80 -7.51 23.79
N TRP A 330 -1.84 -6.74 23.47
CA TRP A 330 -1.66 -5.33 23.22
C TRP A 330 -1.26 -4.59 24.50
N CYS A 331 -0.29 -3.69 24.37
CA CYS A 331 0.18 -2.84 25.45
C CYS A 331 -0.63 -1.55 25.52
N ARG A 332 -0.63 -0.90 26.68
CA ARG A 332 -1.25 0.42 26.84
C ARG A 332 -0.35 1.48 26.20
N SER A 333 -0.92 2.34 25.38
CA SER A 333 -0.18 3.48 24.83
C SER A 333 0.07 4.55 25.90
N ARG A 334 1.05 5.43 25.65
CA ARG A 334 1.32 6.60 26.52
C ARG A 334 0.15 7.60 26.61
N TRP A 335 -0.84 7.50 25.73
CA TRP A 335 -2.04 8.34 25.75
C TRP A 335 -3.12 7.79 26.68
N GLY A 336 -3.03 6.52 27.11
CA GLY A 336 -4.07 5.88 27.91
C GLY A 336 -5.43 6.01 27.22
N ARG A 337 -6.42 6.57 27.92
CA ARG A 337 -7.76 6.84 27.37
C ARG A 337 -7.86 8.10 26.54
N ALA A 338 -6.87 8.99 26.55
CA ALA A 338 -6.95 10.23 25.79
C ALA A 338 -6.83 9.96 24.29
N CYS A 339 -7.65 10.65 23.49
CA CYS A 339 -7.58 10.55 22.04
C CYS A 339 -6.33 11.27 21.50
N PRO A 340 -5.41 10.58 20.80
CA PRO A 340 -4.21 11.21 20.25
C PRO A 340 -4.52 12.26 19.18
N VAL A 341 -5.59 12.05 18.39
CA VAL A 341 -6.02 12.97 17.34
C VAL A 341 -6.53 14.28 17.92
N ALA A 342 -7.47 14.20 18.87
CA ALA A 342 -7.98 15.37 19.57
C ALA A 342 -6.87 16.12 20.33
N LEU A 343 -5.94 15.37 20.92
CA LEU A 343 -4.80 15.96 21.62
C LEU A 343 -3.91 16.75 20.68
N LYS A 344 -3.69 16.29 19.44
CA LYS A 344 -2.91 17.04 18.44
C LYS A 344 -3.52 18.40 18.12
N GLU A 345 -4.84 18.50 18.18
CA GLU A 345 -5.62 19.74 17.98
C GLU A 345 -5.68 20.62 19.25
N GLY A 346 -5.13 20.15 20.38
CA GLY A 346 -5.13 20.86 21.67
C GLY A 346 -6.28 20.48 22.61
N ASN A 347 -7.12 19.52 22.24
CA ASN A 347 -8.28 19.11 23.02
C ASN A 347 -7.99 17.82 23.80
N ILE A 348 -8.24 17.82 25.10
CA ILE A 348 -8.10 16.62 25.94
C ILE A 348 -9.46 15.94 26.03
N ILE A 349 -9.76 15.08 25.06
CA ILE A 349 -11.00 14.31 25.00
C ILE A 349 -10.67 12.83 25.24
N MET A 350 -11.46 12.17 26.07
CA MET A 350 -11.35 10.73 26.29
C MET A 350 -11.96 9.98 25.11
N GLY A 351 -11.25 8.96 24.64
CA GLY A 351 -11.71 8.10 23.56
C GLY A 351 -12.77 7.10 24.02
N LEU A 352 -13.57 6.64 23.07
CA LEU A 352 -14.63 5.67 23.28
C LEU A 352 -14.08 4.24 23.12
N PRO A 353 -14.50 3.28 23.98
CA PRO A 353 -14.15 1.87 23.86
C PRO A 353 -14.43 1.28 22.48
N GLU A 354 -15.57 1.63 21.89
CA GLU A 354 -16.00 1.16 20.57
C GLU A 354 -15.06 1.60 19.45
N LEU A 355 -14.35 2.71 19.63
CA LEU A 355 -13.43 3.27 18.63
C LEU A 355 -11.97 2.94 18.94
N ALA A 356 -11.73 1.84 19.66
CA ALA A 356 -10.40 1.36 19.98
C ALA A 356 -9.69 0.75 18.76
N VAL A 357 -8.40 1.09 18.62
CA VAL A 357 -7.51 0.56 17.58
C VAL A 357 -6.19 0.13 18.19
N SER A 358 -5.56 -0.87 17.57
CA SER A 358 -4.18 -1.23 17.84
C SER A 358 -3.25 -0.78 16.72
N PHE A 359 -2.07 -0.32 17.11
CA PHE A 359 -1.01 0.10 16.22
C PHE A 359 0.35 -0.06 16.91
N LEU A 360 1.35 -0.65 16.24
CA LEU A 360 2.69 -0.92 16.78
C LEU A 360 2.67 -1.59 18.18
N GLY A 361 1.76 -2.54 18.38
CA GLY A 361 1.63 -3.25 19.65
C GLY A 361 0.96 -2.46 20.78
N LYS A 362 0.53 -1.22 20.53
CA LYS A 362 -0.09 -0.34 21.52
C LYS A 362 -1.58 -0.09 21.19
N MET A 363 -2.40 0.07 22.22
CA MET A 363 -3.82 0.39 22.11
C MET A 363 -4.07 1.90 22.17
N TYR A 364 -4.92 2.39 21.28
CA TYR A 364 -5.34 3.78 21.20
C TYR A 364 -6.87 3.85 21.18
N LEU A 365 -7.44 4.76 21.98
CA LEU A 365 -8.86 5.05 21.97
C LEU A 365 -9.11 6.37 21.27
N LEU A 366 -10.15 6.42 20.43
CA LEU A 366 -10.46 7.58 19.61
C LEU A 366 -11.81 8.17 20.03
N SER A 367 -11.93 9.49 19.97
CA SER A 367 -13.08 10.23 20.50
C SER A 367 -14.26 10.30 19.54
N SER A 368 -14.02 10.15 18.24
CA SER A 368 -15.06 10.26 17.21
C SER A 368 -14.73 9.38 16.00
N GLN A 369 -15.75 9.10 15.18
CA GLN A 369 -15.56 8.34 13.93
C GLN A 369 -14.63 9.07 12.95
N GLU A 370 -14.61 10.40 12.98
CA GLU A 370 -13.69 11.23 12.19
C GLU A 370 -12.25 11.06 12.66
N ALA A 371 -12.02 11.09 13.98
CA ALA A 371 -10.71 10.80 14.57
C ALA A 371 -10.24 9.38 14.23
N LEU A 372 -11.16 8.40 14.23
CA LEU A 372 -10.88 7.04 13.78
C LEU A 372 -10.41 6.99 12.33
N ARG A 373 -11.15 7.60 11.41
CA ARG A 373 -10.77 7.65 9.99
C ARG A 373 -9.41 8.33 9.81
N ALA A 374 -9.20 9.47 10.46
CA ALA A 374 -7.96 10.23 10.35
C ALA A 374 -6.74 9.44 10.87
N PHE A 375 -6.88 8.77 12.02
CA PHE A 375 -5.83 7.93 12.58
C PHE A 375 -5.54 6.69 11.70
N MET A 376 -6.57 6.07 11.12
CA MET A 376 -6.40 4.94 10.20
C MET A 376 -5.69 5.33 8.89
N LEU A 377 -5.88 6.56 8.41
CA LEU A 377 -5.18 7.07 7.24
C LEU A 377 -3.70 7.28 7.53
N ASN A 378 -3.37 7.99 8.61
CA ASN A 378 -1.98 8.23 8.97
C ASN A 378 -1.78 8.44 10.48
N PRO A 379 -1.40 7.39 11.22
CA PRO A 379 -1.16 7.50 12.66
C PRO A 379 0.09 8.34 12.97
N ARG A 380 1.07 8.42 12.05
CA ARG A 380 2.36 9.08 12.29
C ARG A 380 2.21 10.56 12.64
N LEU A 381 1.22 11.23 12.05
CA LEU A 381 0.95 12.66 12.29
C LEU A 381 0.57 12.98 13.74
N TYR A 382 -0.08 12.03 14.41
CA TYR A 382 -0.60 12.18 15.78
C TYR A 382 0.36 11.64 16.83
N LEU A 383 1.20 10.68 16.45
CA LEU A 383 2.15 10.03 17.35
C LEU A 383 3.51 10.74 17.38
N LEU A 384 3.83 11.60 16.40
CA LEU A 384 5.06 12.39 16.37
C LEU A 384 4.91 13.79 17.03
N PRO A 385 5.93 14.26 17.77
CA PRO A 385 5.95 15.62 18.32
C PRO A 385 6.04 16.69 17.21
N PRO A 386 5.67 17.96 17.50
CA PRO A 386 5.24 18.49 18.80
C PRO A 386 3.77 18.16 19.04
N MET A 387 3.49 17.60 20.23
CA MET A 387 2.13 17.54 20.77
C MET A 387 2.03 18.66 21.82
N PRO A 388 0.88 19.32 21.97
CA PRO A 388 0.68 20.19 23.11
C PRO A 388 0.88 19.32 24.36
N LEU A 389 1.87 19.66 25.19
CA LEU A 389 2.04 18.96 26.45
C LEU A 389 0.77 19.22 27.26
N PRO A 390 0.13 18.18 27.83
CA PRO A 390 -0.94 18.41 28.78
C PRO A 390 -0.40 19.36 29.87
N PRO A 391 -1.23 20.27 30.41
CA PRO A 391 -0.79 21.18 31.45
C PRO A 391 -0.16 20.37 32.59
N CYS A 392 1.13 20.60 32.84
CA CYS A 392 1.89 19.85 33.83
C CYS A 392 1.28 20.08 35.22
N LYS A 393 0.72 19.03 35.81
CA LYS A 393 0.20 19.06 37.18
C LYS A 393 1.31 18.61 38.13
N VAL A 394 1.86 19.55 38.89
CA VAL A 394 2.93 19.27 39.85
C VAL A 394 2.34 19.20 41.25
N LEU A 395 2.57 18.08 41.94
CA LEU A 395 2.23 17.91 43.35
C LEU A 395 3.52 17.98 44.18
N VAL A 396 3.58 18.91 45.14
CA VAL A 396 4.71 19.05 46.06
C VAL A 396 4.27 18.61 47.46
N PHE A 397 4.88 17.55 48.01
CA PHE A 397 4.54 16.98 49.31
C PHE A 397 5.72 17.05 50.31
N GLY A 398 5.44 16.86 51.61
CA GLY A 398 6.46 16.94 52.69
C GLY A 398 5.90 17.37 54.05
N PRO A 399 6.73 17.48 55.11
CA PRO A 399 6.34 17.86 56.49
C PRO A 399 6.17 19.37 56.71
N PRO A 400 5.37 19.85 57.69
CA PRO A 400 5.15 21.30 57.91
C PRO A 400 6.48 22.06 58.01
N PHE A 401 6.51 23.30 57.49
CA PHE A 401 7.69 24.17 57.37
C PHE A 401 8.77 23.77 56.34
N SER A 402 8.58 22.71 55.55
CA SER A 402 9.56 22.29 54.52
C SER A 402 9.61 23.16 53.25
N GLY A 403 9.01 24.36 53.26
CA GLY A 403 9.06 25.29 52.11
C GLY A 403 8.20 24.91 50.89
N LYS A 404 7.33 23.90 50.99
CA LYS A 404 6.48 23.40 49.89
C LYS A 404 5.67 24.49 49.20
N THR A 405 5.03 25.35 50.00
CA THR A 405 4.18 26.44 49.50
C THR A 405 4.99 27.43 48.68
N THR A 406 6.21 27.75 49.14
CA THR A 406 7.15 28.62 48.44
C THR A 406 7.60 28.01 47.12
N LEU A 407 7.90 26.71 47.11
CA LEU A 407 8.28 25.97 45.91
C LEU A 407 7.13 25.93 44.89
N CYS A 408 5.90 25.62 45.32
CA CYS A 408 4.71 25.66 44.46
C CYS A 408 4.52 27.04 43.82
N ASN A 409 4.61 28.11 44.60
CA ASN A 409 4.46 29.47 44.08
C ASN A 409 5.57 29.85 43.08
N LEU A 410 6.81 29.43 43.34
CA LEU A 410 7.92 29.66 42.41
C LEU A 410 7.73 28.89 41.09
N ILE A 411 7.26 27.64 41.17
CA ILE A 411 6.95 26.83 39.99
C ILE A 411 5.78 27.45 39.21
N ALA A 412 4.71 27.84 39.90
CA ALA A 412 3.54 28.49 39.29
C ALA A 412 3.93 29.79 38.58
N ASN A 413 4.71 30.67 39.23
CA ASN A 413 5.19 31.93 38.65
C ASN A 413 6.14 31.70 37.45
N LYS A 414 7.01 30.70 37.51
CA LYS A 414 7.99 30.44 36.44
C LYS A 414 7.33 29.93 35.15
N TYR A 415 6.26 29.16 35.28
CA TYR A 415 5.58 28.52 34.15
C TYR A 415 4.21 29.14 33.83
N ASN A 416 3.86 30.27 34.44
CA ASN A 416 2.52 30.88 34.34
C ASN A 416 1.39 29.88 34.64
N GLY A 417 1.63 28.94 35.56
CA GLY A 417 0.64 27.98 36.04
C GLY A 417 -0.35 28.65 37.01
N LYS A 418 -1.61 28.21 36.98
CA LYS A 418 -2.64 28.66 37.93
C LYS A 418 -2.67 27.81 39.19
#